data_AF-A0A820RIY0-F1
#
_entry.id   AF-A0A820RIY0-F1
#
_cell.length_a   1.000
_cell.length_b   1.000
_cell.length_c   1.000
_cell.angle_alpha   90.00
_cell.angle_beta   90.00
_cell.angle_gamma   90.00
#
_symmetry.space_group_name_H-M   'P 1'
#
loop_
_entity.id
_entity.type
_entity.pdbx_description
1 polymer ?
#
loop_
_entity_poly.entity_id
_entity_poly.type
_entity_poly.pdbx_seq_one_letter_code
_entity_poly.pdbx_strand_id
1 'polypeptide(L)'
;MVYDINKPPKGNSTTLAILTSSQEIYPSIAKARQKTIPLLPQSCLFDIPDDFKITVDGNRFLLCDEALARHERLLIFASDRQLDLLFSSPIIYMDGTFAKSSPHFTQIYIIHAILFDICQH
;
A
#
# COMPACT_ATOMS: atom_id res chain seq x y z
N MET A 1 -1.48 -10.60 4.37
CA MET A 1 -2.78 -10.05 4.78
C MET A 1 -3.80 -11.18 4.67
N VAL A 2 -4.31 -11.66 5.80
CA VAL A 2 -5.42 -12.62 5.85
C VAL A 2 -6.62 -11.85 6.39
N TYR A 3 -7.72 -11.82 5.62
CA TYR A 3 -8.98 -11.26 6.06
C TYR A 3 -9.87 -12.40 6.56
N ASP A 4 -10.41 -12.30 7.78
CA ASP A 4 -11.43 -13.21 8.31
C ASP A 4 -12.81 -12.77 7.80
N ILE A 5 -13.50 -13.66 7.09
CA ILE A 5 -14.75 -13.43 6.37
C ILE A 5 -16.02 -13.79 7.18
N ASN A 6 -15.91 -14.16 8.46
CA ASN A 6 -17.03 -14.82 9.16
C ASN A 6 -17.57 -14.09 10.40
N LYS A 7 -17.79 -12.77 10.33
CA LYS A 7 -18.65 -12.10 11.34
C LYS A 7 -19.67 -11.15 10.69
N PRO A 8 -20.91 -11.61 10.46
CA PRO A 8 -21.94 -10.73 9.92
C PRO A 8 -22.52 -9.79 10.99
N PRO A 9 -22.81 -8.52 10.67
CA PRO A 9 -23.57 -7.63 11.53
C PRO A 9 -25.05 -8.02 11.53
N LYS A 10 -25.66 -8.02 12.73
CA LYS A 10 -27.10 -8.29 12.93
C LYS A 10 -27.91 -7.07 12.48
N GLY A 11 -28.78 -7.22 11.50
CA GLY A 11 -29.74 -6.18 11.10
C GLY A 11 -30.49 -6.44 9.79
N ASN A 12 -31.69 -7.02 9.95
CA ASN A 12 -32.91 -6.90 9.13
C ASN A 12 -32.87 -6.84 7.58
N SER A 13 -33.13 -8.01 6.97
CA SER A 13 -34.11 -8.28 5.90
C SER A 13 -34.00 -7.48 4.59
N THR A 14 -32.93 -7.68 3.83
CA THR A 14 -32.96 -7.73 2.35
C THR A 14 -31.75 -8.56 1.87
N THR A 15 -31.59 -9.75 2.42
CA THR A 15 -30.69 -10.75 1.83
C THR A 15 -31.42 -11.34 0.63
N LEU A 16 -30.71 -11.57 -0.48
CA LEU A 16 -31.19 -12.13 -1.76
C LEU A 16 -31.51 -11.10 -2.85
N ALA A 17 -30.52 -10.28 -3.21
CA ALA A 17 -30.42 -9.79 -4.58
C ALA A 17 -28.94 -9.61 -4.96
N ILE A 18 -28.50 -10.44 -5.92
CA ILE A 18 -27.53 -10.06 -6.96
C ILE A 18 -26.06 -10.19 -6.52
N LEU A 19 -25.63 -11.46 -6.38
CA LEU A 19 -24.28 -11.94 -6.71
C LEU A 19 -24.04 -11.95 -8.25
N THR A 20 -24.70 -11.06 -9.00
CA THR A 20 -24.71 -11.07 -10.47
C THR A 20 -24.51 -9.65 -11.03
N SER A 21 -23.35 -9.05 -10.80
CA SER A 21 -22.72 -8.06 -11.73
C SER A 21 -21.39 -7.52 -11.18
N SER A 22 -20.41 -8.38 -10.92
CA SER A 22 -19.08 -7.94 -10.45
C SER A 22 -18.36 -6.96 -11.41
N GLN A 23 -18.85 -6.73 -12.63
CA GLN A 23 -18.23 -5.77 -13.58
C GLN A 23 -18.70 -4.31 -13.42
N GLU A 24 -19.85 -4.03 -12.78
CA GLU A 24 -20.38 -2.65 -12.70
C GLU A 24 -19.93 -1.86 -11.47
N ILE A 25 -19.33 -2.53 -10.47
CA ILE A 25 -18.93 -1.90 -9.21
C ILE A 25 -17.55 -1.23 -9.32
N TYR A 26 -16.64 -1.76 -10.14
CA TYR A 26 -15.28 -1.21 -10.28
C TYR A 26 -15.21 0.26 -10.75
N PRO A 27 -16.00 0.71 -11.76
CA PRO A 27 -15.97 2.10 -12.20
C PRO A 27 -16.47 3.08 -11.12
N SER A 28 -17.41 2.63 -10.28
CA SER A 28 -18.00 3.40 -9.18
C SER A 28 -16.97 3.67 -8.07
N ILE A 29 -16.23 2.64 -7.65
CA ILE A 29 -15.20 2.76 -6.62
C ILE A 29 -14.03 3.64 -7.12
N ALA A 30 -13.58 3.44 -8.36
CA ALA A 30 -12.51 4.24 -8.94
C ALA A 30 -12.88 5.74 -9.02
N LYS A 31 -14.11 6.06 -9.45
CA LYS A 31 -14.63 7.44 -9.50
C LYS A 31 -14.82 8.06 -8.12
N ALA A 32 -15.28 7.29 -7.14
CA ALA A 32 -15.43 7.76 -5.76
C ALA A 32 -14.06 8.10 -5.14
N ARG A 33 -13.03 7.28 -5.40
CA ARG A 33 -11.65 7.55 -4.98
C ARG A 33 -11.08 8.78 -5.68
N GLN A 34 -11.40 8.99 -6.96
CA GLN A 34 -10.92 10.16 -7.71
C GLN A 34 -11.31 11.51 -7.09
N LYS A 35 -12.44 11.59 -6.39
CA LYS A 35 -12.88 12.81 -5.68
C LYS A 35 -12.02 13.14 -4.45
N THR A 36 -11.23 12.19 -3.95
CA THR A 36 -10.38 12.32 -2.77
C THR A 36 -8.90 12.19 -3.10
N ILE A 37 -8.53 12.02 -4.38
CA ILE A 37 -7.14 12.01 -4.81
C ILE A 37 -6.64 13.46 -4.83
N PRO A 38 -5.61 13.82 -4.04
CA PRO A 38 -5.01 15.13 -4.11
C PRO A 38 -4.38 15.34 -5.50
N LEU A 39 -4.35 16.59 -5.95
CA LEU A 39 -3.64 16.95 -7.17
C LEU A 39 -2.19 16.46 -7.07
N LEU A 40 -1.66 15.95 -8.18
CA LEU A 40 -0.26 15.56 -8.23
C LEU A 40 0.61 16.77 -7.87
N PRO A 41 1.60 16.60 -6.98
CA PRO A 41 2.48 17.70 -6.62
C PRO A 41 3.25 18.19 -7.85
N GLN A 42 3.74 19.43 -7.82
CA GLN A 42 4.51 19.98 -8.95
C GLN A 42 6.01 19.67 -8.84
N SER A 43 6.47 19.20 -7.68
CA SER A 43 7.85 18.83 -7.40
C SER A 43 7.91 17.75 -6.33
N CYS A 44 9.10 17.25 -5.98
CA CYS A 44 9.32 16.37 -4.83
C CYS A 44 9.30 17.11 -3.47
N LEU A 45 9.15 18.44 -3.47
CA LEU A 45 9.03 19.30 -2.28
C LEU A 45 7.57 19.38 -1.83
N PHE A 46 7.04 18.27 -1.32
CA PHE A 46 5.70 18.21 -0.75
C PHE A 46 5.74 17.56 0.63
N ASP A 47 4.88 18.03 1.52
CA ASP A 47 4.67 17.39 2.80
C ASP A 47 3.85 16.12 2.61
N ILE A 48 4.29 15.03 3.25
CA ILE A 48 3.52 13.79 3.33
C ILE A 48 2.58 13.92 4.53
N PRO A 49 1.25 13.88 4.36
CA PRO A 49 0.31 13.87 5.47
C PRO A 49 0.54 12.68 6.40
N ASP A 50 0.29 12.86 7.70
CA ASP A 50 0.59 11.84 8.72
C ASP A 50 -0.18 10.53 8.49
N ASP A 51 -1.39 10.60 7.94
CA ASP A 51 -2.20 9.42 7.57
C ASP A 51 -1.52 8.52 6.54
N PHE A 52 -0.58 9.05 5.74
CA PHE A 52 0.20 8.27 4.76
C PHE A 52 1.52 7.75 5.34
N LYS A 53 1.89 8.14 6.57
CA LYS A 53 3.10 7.67 7.24
C LYS A 53 2.87 6.40 8.05
N ILE A 54 1.61 6.03 8.25
CA ILE A 54 1.18 4.88 9.05
C ILE A 54 0.35 3.89 8.23
N THR A 55 0.30 2.64 8.67
CA THR A 55 -0.62 1.62 8.15
C THR A 55 -2.02 1.85 8.70
N VAL A 56 -3.01 1.16 8.12
CA VAL A 56 -4.40 1.16 8.61
C VAL A 56 -4.48 0.68 10.07
N ASP A 57 -3.57 -0.21 10.47
CA ASP A 57 -3.47 -0.73 11.84
C ASP A 57 -2.70 0.20 12.79
N GLY A 58 -2.35 1.42 12.34
CA GLY A 58 -1.67 2.43 13.14
C GLY A 58 -0.15 2.22 13.30
N ASN A 59 0.44 1.28 12.57
CA ASN A 59 1.88 1.00 12.65
C ASN A 59 2.67 1.95 11.74
N ARG A 60 3.92 2.26 12.10
CA ARG A 60 4.82 3.04 11.26
C ARG A 60 4.99 2.36 9.88
N PHE A 61 4.96 3.17 8.82
CA PHE A 61 5.14 2.71 7.45
C PHE A 61 6.15 3.53 6.66
N LEU A 62 6.16 4.86 6.79
CA LEU A 62 7.22 5.70 6.24
C LEU A 62 8.44 5.63 7.17
N LEU A 63 9.52 4.96 6.74
CA LEU A 63 10.74 4.77 7.52
C LEU A 63 11.77 5.86 7.29
N CYS A 64 11.86 6.34 6.05
CA CYS A 64 12.87 7.29 5.62
C CYS A 64 12.23 8.32 4.72
N ASP A 65 12.54 9.58 4.98
CA ASP A 65 12.14 10.74 4.20
C ASP A 65 13.30 11.73 4.19
N GLU A 66 14.22 11.54 3.24
CA GLU A 66 15.51 12.23 3.22
C GLU A 66 15.68 13.04 1.93
N ALA A 67 16.12 14.29 2.07
CA ALA A 67 16.52 15.14 0.96
C ALA A 67 18.01 14.92 0.66
N LEU A 68 18.31 14.27 -0.47
CA LEU A 68 19.69 13.96 -0.86
C LEU A 68 20.40 15.16 -1.50
N ALA A 69 19.66 15.95 -2.27
CA ALA A 69 20.13 17.16 -2.93
C ALA A 69 18.94 18.08 -3.25
N ARG A 70 19.21 19.21 -3.92
CA ARG A 70 18.15 20.14 -4.34
C ARG A 70 17.22 19.45 -5.34
N HIS A 71 15.99 19.15 -4.90
CA HIS A 71 14.96 18.39 -5.63
C HIS A 71 15.24 16.88 -5.80
N GLU A 72 16.11 16.29 -4.96
CA GLU A 72 16.29 14.84 -4.90
C GLU A 72 15.87 14.34 -3.52
N ARG A 73 14.96 13.37 -3.50
CA ARG A 73 14.36 12.86 -2.27
C ARG A 73 14.33 11.34 -2.29
N LEU A 74 14.72 10.72 -1.18
CA LEU A 74 14.62 9.29 -0.95
C LEU A 74 13.48 9.03 0.02
N LEU A 75 12.51 8.23 -0.41
CA LEU A 75 11.44 7.72 0.43
C LEU A 75 11.61 6.21 0.60
N ILE A 76 11.59 5.73 1.84
CA ILE A 76 11.56 4.28 2.13
C ILE A 76 10.30 3.97 2.92
N PHE A 77 9.54 3.01 2.40
CA PHE A 77 8.33 2.52 3.03
C PHE A 77 8.50 1.06 3.43
N ALA A 78 8.37 0.77 4.72
CA ALA A 78 8.19 -0.58 5.26
C ALA A 78 7.69 -0.50 6.70
N SER A 79 6.91 -1.50 7.10
CA SER A 79 6.57 -1.73 8.50
C SER A 79 7.65 -2.55 9.20
N ASP A 80 7.68 -2.50 10.53
CA ASP A 80 8.65 -3.25 11.34
C ASP A 80 8.56 -4.76 11.06
N ARG A 81 7.34 -5.30 10.91
CA ARG A 81 7.14 -6.70 10.49
C ARG A 81 7.78 -7.01 9.13
N GLN A 82 7.73 -6.09 8.18
CA GLN A 82 8.38 -6.30 6.88
C GLN A 82 9.90 -6.28 7.00
N LEU A 83 10.45 -5.42 7.86
CA LEU A 83 11.89 -5.42 8.16
C LEU A 83 12.33 -6.72 8.83
N ASP A 84 11.56 -7.20 9.80
CA ASP A 84 11.83 -8.49 10.47
C ASP A 84 11.78 -9.65 9.48
N LEU A 85 10.82 -9.64 8.55
CA LEU A 85 10.73 -10.64 7.49
C LEU A 85 11.92 -10.57 6.54
N LEU A 86 12.34 -9.36 6.14
CA LEU A 86 13.52 -9.18 5.30
C LEU A 86 14.80 -9.65 6.01
N PHE A 87 14.94 -9.33 7.30
CA PHE A 87 16.09 -9.72 8.12
C PHE A 87 16.18 -11.23 8.34
N SER A 88 15.03 -11.89 8.58
CA SER A 88 14.98 -13.34 8.82
C SER A 88 14.94 -14.17 7.54
N SER A 89 14.74 -13.56 6.37
CA SER A 89 14.62 -14.30 5.13
C SER A 89 15.98 -14.80 4.62
N PRO A 90 16.11 -16.09 4.26
CA PRO A 90 17.33 -16.60 3.63
C PRO A 90 17.49 -16.10 2.18
N ILE A 91 16.40 -15.69 1.53
CA ILE A 91 16.39 -15.26 0.14
C ILE A 91 15.55 -13.99 0.02
N ILE A 92 16.17 -12.94 -0.50
CA ILE A 92 15.49 -11.69 -0.86
C ILE A 92 15.48 -11.53 -2.39
N TYR A 93 14.39 -10.97 -2.89
CA TYR A 93 14.24 -10.58 -4.28
C TYR A 93 14.21 -9.07 -4.36
N MET A 94 14.85 -8.52 -5.37
CA MET A 94 14.91 -7.08 -5.57
C MET A 94 14.60 -6.78 -7.02
N ASP A 95 13.75 -5.80 -7.25
CA ASP A 95 13.43 -5.30 -8.58
C ASP A 95 13.36 -3.78 -8.56
N GLY A 96 13.72 -3.16 -9.68
CA GLY A 96 13.76 -1.71 -9.81
C GLY A 96 13.23 -1.29 -11.17
N THR A 97 12.23 -0.40 -11.18
CA THR A 97 11.62 0.10 -12.42
C THR A 97 11.73 1.60 -12.54
N PHE A 98 12.31 2.06 -13.66
CA PHE A 98 12.36 3.48 -14.03
C PHE A 98 11.10 3.90 -14.80
N ALA A 99 10.54 3.01 -15.63
CA ALA A 99 9.45 3.32 -16.55
C ALA A 99 8.08 3.58 -15.88
N LYS A 100 7.91 3.17 -14.61
CA LYS A 100 6.67 3.32 -13.84
C LYS A 100 6.80 4.29 -12.67
N SER A 101 7.90 5.01 -12.58
CA SER A 101 8.10 5.99 -11.52
C SER A 101 7.21 7.23 -11.72
N SER A 102 6.84 7.87 -10.61
CA SER A 102 6.24 9.20 -10.63
C SER A 102 7.21 10.20 -11.29
N PRO A 103 6.74 11.23 -12.01
CA PRO A 103 7.61 12.22 -12.65
C PRO A 103 8.63 12.89 -11.71
N HIS A 104 8.38 12.85 -10.40
CA HIS A 104 9.24 13.46 -9.38
C HIS A 104 10.31 12.52 -8.81
N PHE A 105 10.28 11.23 -9.17
CA PHE A 105 11.23 10.24 -8.68
C PHE A 105 11.86 9.49 -9.86
N THR A 106 13.14 9.19 -9.76
CA THR A 106 13.87 8.52 -10.84
C THR A 106 13.46 7.05 -10.98
N GLN A 107 13.20 6.36 -9.88
CA GLN A 107 12.99 4.93 -9.86
C GLN A 107 12.07 4.52 -8.70
N ILE A 108 11.30 3.47 -8.90
CA ILE A 108 10.67 2.70 -7.82
C ILE A 108 11.50 1.44 -7.62
N TYR A 109 11.98 1.21 -6.40
CA TYR A 109 12.74 0.03 -6.01
C TYR A 109 11.96 -0.79 -4.99
N ILE A 110 11.90 -2.10 -5.18
CA ILE A 110 11.10 -2.99 -4.35
C ILE A 110 11.96 -4.16 -3.89
N ILE A 111 11.90 -4.43 -2.58
CA ILE A 111 12.55 -5.58 -1.94
C ILE A 111 11.47 -6.50 -1.38
N HIS A 112 11.55 -7.78 -1.70
CA HIS A 112 10.61 -8.80 -1.26
C HIS A 112 11.34 -9.93 -0.53
N ALA A 113 10.73 -10.40 0.56
CA ALA A 113 11.05 -11.67 1.20
C ALA A 113 9.86 -12.63 1.05
N ILE A 114 10.14 -13.93 1.02
CA ILE A 114 9.08 -14.94 1.03
C ILE A 114 8.59 -15.14 2.46
N LEU A 115 7.27 -15.07 2.65
CA LEU A 115 6.61 -15.47 3.88
C LEU A 115 6.09 -16.90 3.71
N PHE A 116 6.67 -17.86 4.43
CA PHE A 116 6.14 -19.21 4.53
C PHE A 116 5.12 -19.24 5.67
N ASP A 117 3.83 -19.30 5.36
CA ASP A 117 2.83 -19.69 6.35
C ASP A 117 2.97 -21.20 6.58
N ILE A 118 3.57 -21.58 7.70
CA ILE A 118 3.50 -22.96 8.16
C ILE A 118 2.09 -23.12 8.71
N CYS A 119 1.18 -23.72 7.94
CA CYS A 119 -0.10 -24.18 8.47
C CYS A 119 0.19 -25.08 9.68
N GLN A 120 0.01 -24.58 10.89
CA GLN A 120 0.07 -25.39 12.10
C GLN A 120 -1.31 -26.04 12.27
N HIS A 121 -1.33 -27.36 12.13
CA HIS A 121 -2.49 -28.23 12.34
C HIS A 121 -2.89 -28.29 13.82
#